data_AF-A0A3L7K7L4-F1
#
_entry.id   AF-A0A3L7K7L4-F1
#
_cell.length_a   1.000
_cell.length_b   1.000
_cell.length_c   1.000
_cell.angle_alpha   90.00
_cell.angle_beta   90.00
_cell.angle_gamma   90.00
#
_symmetry.space_group_name_H-M   'P 1'
#
loop_
_entity.id
_entity.type
_entity.pdbx_description
1 polymer ?
#
loop_
_entity_poly.entity_id
_entity_poly.type
_entity_poly.pdbx_seq_one_letter_code
_entity_poly.pdbx_strand_id
1 'polypeptide(L)'
;MEIILFGLSGFAFILFILSFFLKDRTKLIEKELEELSLTFFQENYQIKKRMKILEEEIMVTGNPISFKSPERSTNKRNINEIIRNQVLHLYRQGLEREQIAAQSSLSLAEVNEILAE
;
A
#
# COMPACT_ATOMS: atom_id res chain seq x y z
N MET A 1 -56.19 -33.11 33.19
CA MET A 1 -55.90 -31.68 33.48
C MET A 1 -54.66 -31.54 34.35
N GLU A 2 -54.50 -32.32 35.42
CA GLU A 2 -53.40 -32.17 36.39
C GLU A 2 -51.99 -32.31 35.77
N ILE A 3 -51.78 -33.28 34.86
CA ILE A 3 -50.49 -33.48 34.17
C ILE A 3 -50.08 -32.25 33.34
N ILE A 4 -51.05 -31.60 32.67
CA ILE A 4 -50.80 -30.39 31.88
C ILE A 4 -50.35 -29.24 32.80
N LEU A 5 -50.95 -29.15 33.99
CA LEU A 5 -50.66 -28.12 34.98
C LEU A 5 -49.25 -28.30 35.57
N PHE A 6 -48.86 -29.53 35.90
CA PHE A 6 -47.49 -29.85 36.32
C PHE A 6 -46.46 -29.65 35.20
N GLY A 7 -46.79 -30.01 33.96
CA GLY A 7 -45.92 -29.78 32.80
C GLY A 7 -45.66 -28.29 32.53
N LEU A 8 -46.71 -27.46 32.61
CA LEU A 8 -46.58 -26.02 32.44
C LEU A 8 -45.75 -25.38 33.55
N SER A 9 -45.93 -25.86 34.80
CA SER A 9 -45.16 -25.42 35.96
C SER A 9 -43.67 -25.78 35.83
N GLY A 10 -43.36 -27.00 35.40
CA GLY A 10 -41.98 -27.43 35.14
C GLY A 10 -41.33 -26.65 34.00
N PHE A 11 -42.06 -26.42 32.91
CA PHE A 11 -41.56 -25.63 31.77
C PHE A 11 -41.27 -24.19 32.17
N ALA A 12 -42.14 -23.57 32.99
CA ALA A 12 -41.90 -22.24 33.53
C ALA A 12 -40.66 -22.19 34.43
N PHE A 13 -40.46 -23.19 35.29
CA PHE A 13 -39.27 -23.30 36.13
C PHE A 13 -37.98 -23.43 35.29
N ILE A 14 -38.03 -24.24 34.24
CA ILE A 14 -36.90 -24.42 33.31
C ILE A 14 -36.57 -23.10 32.60
N LEU A 15 -37.57 -22.41 32.06
CA LEU A 15 -37.39 -21.09 31.43
C LEU A 15 -36.86 -20.04 32.41
N PHE A 16 -37.30 -20.09 33.67
CA PHE A 16 -36.81 -19.19 34.71
C PHE A 16 -35.31 -19.37 34.95
N ILE A 17 -34.84 -20.62 35.04
CA ILE A 17 -33.41 -20.95 35.20
C ILE A 17 -32.60 -20.52 33.97
N LEU A 18 -33.12 -20.76 32.76
CA LEU A 18 -32.49 -20.33 31.50
C LEU A 18 -32.36 -18.80 31.38
N SER A 19 -33.31 -18.05 31.91
CA SER A 19 -33.31 -16.58 31.90
C SER A 19 -32.10 -15.98 32.65
N PHE A 20 -31.70 -16.62 33.76
CA PHE A 20 -30.51 -16.20 34.50
C PHE A 20 -29.23 -16.40 33.68
N PHE A 21 -29.12 -17.51 32.94
CA PHE A 21 -27.95 -17.80 32.11
C PHE A 21 -27.82 -16.86 30.89
N LEU A 22 -28.93 -16.47 30.27
CA LEU A 22 -28.91 -15.58 29.10
C LEU A 22 -28.50 -14.13 29.48
N LYS A 23 -28.93 -13.65 30.65
CA LYS A 23 -28.72 -12.25 31.07
C LYS A 23 -27.26 -11.91 31.38
N ASP A 24 -26.45 -12.87 31.82
CA ASP A 24 -25.03 -12.62 32.11
C ASP A 24 -24.15 -12.65 30.87
N ARG A 25 -24.50 -13.44 29.85
CA ARG A 25 -23.71 -13.52 28.60
C ARG A 25 -23.81 -12.25 27.76
N THR A 26 -24.98 -11.63 27.69
CA THR A 26 -25.16 -10.39 26.91
C THR A 26 -24.36 -9.22 27.46
N LYS A 27 -24.25 -9.10 28.79
CA LYS A 27 -23.46 -8.03 29.44
C LYS A 27 -21.96 -8.15 29.20
N LEU A 28 -21.44 -9.38 29.13
CA LEU A 28 -20.02 -9.60 28.82
C LEU A 28 -19.70 -9.18 27.38
N ILE A 29 -20.58 -9.56 26.44
CA ILE A 29 -20.44 -9.21 25.02
C ILE A 29 -20.56 -7.69 24.80
N GLU A 30 -21.48 -7.03 25.49
CA GLU A 30 -21.63 -5.57 25.45
C GLU A 30 -20.34 -4.86 25.90
N LYS A 31 -19.73 -5.34 26.99
CA LYS A 31 -18.47 -4.79 27.50
C LYS A 31 -17.30 -5.00 26.53
N GLU A 32 -17.19 -6.19 25.92
CA GLU A 32 -16.17 -6.47 24.91
C GLU A 32 -16.35 -5.58 23.66
N LEU A 33 -17.59 -5.32 23.25
CA LEU A 33 -17.89 -4.41 22.14
C LEU A 33 -17.55 -2.95 22.47
N GLU A 34 -17.82 -2.49 23.69
CA GLU A 34 -17.45 -1.15 24.14
C GLU A 34 -15.93 -0.96 24.17
N GLU A 35 -15.20 -1.94 24.70
CA GLU A 35 -13.74 -1.92 24.74
C GLU A 35 -13.13 -1.94 23.33
N LEU A 36 -13.69 -2.76 22.44
CA LEU A 36 -13.28 -2.80 21.04
C LEU A 36 -13.55 -1.48 20.32
N SER A 37 -14.73 -0.89 20.53
CA SER A 37 -15.11 0.41 19.95
C SER A 37 -14.20 1.53 20.41
N LEU A 38 -13.90 1.57 21.72
CA LEU A 38 -12.99 2.55 22.31
C LEU A 38 -11.60 2.43 21.70
N THR A 39 -11.07 1.20 21.64
CA THR A 39 -9.74 0.91 21.05
C THR A 39 -9.71 1.33 19.59
N PHE A 40 -10.70 0.93 18.81
CA PHE A 40 -10.80 1.28 17.40
C PHE A 40 -10.83 2.79 17.16
N PHE A 41 -11.56 3.54 17.99
CA PHE A 41 -11.60 4.99 17.92
C PHE A 41 -10.24 5.62 18.24
N GLN A 42 -9.56 5.13 19.28
CA GLN A 42 -8.21 5.59 19.65
C GLN A 42 -7.19 5.30 18.54
N GLU A 43 -7.22 4.10 17.97
CA GLU A 43 -6.35 3.71 16.86
C GLU A 43 -6.58 4.57 15.62
N ASN A 44 -7.85 4.77 15.24
CA ASN A 44 -8.20 5.66 14.13
C ASN A 44 -7.70 7.07 14.35
N TYR A 45 -7.87 7.60 15.56
CA TYR A 45 -7.37 8.93 15.90
C TYR A 45 -5.85 9.01 15.78
N GLN A 46 -5.12 8.01 16.26
CA GLN A 46 -3.66 7.97 16.12
C GLN A 46 -3.22 7.89 14.66
N ILE A 47 -3.89 7.07 13.83
CA ILE A 47 -3.61 6.99 12.39
C ILE A 47 -3.85 8.34 11.72
N LYS A 48 -4.99 8.99 12.00
CA LYS A 48 -5.30 10.32 11.46
C LYS A 48 -4.26 11.36 11.87
N LYS A 49 -3.80 11.33 13.13
CA LYS A 49 -2.75 12.23 13.63
C LYS A 49 -1.43 12.01 12.91
N ARG A 50 -1.00 10.75 12.76
CA ARG A 50 0.22 10.40 12.01
C ARG A 50 0.09 10.85 10.55
N MET A 51 -1.02 10.54 9.88
CA MET A 51 -1.28 10.96 8.50
C MET A 51 -1.22 12.48 8.34
N LYS A 52 -1.84 13.23 9.26
CA LYS A 52 -1.81 14.70 9.24
C LYS A 52 -0.39 15.26 9.38
N ILE A 53 0.43 14.67 10.25
CA ILE A 53 1.84 15.06 10.39
C ILE A 53 2.59 14.76 9.10
N LEU A 54 2.38 13.58 8.51
CA LEU A 54 2.98 13.24 7.20
C LEU A 54 2.54 14.23 6.10
N GLU A 55 1.26 14.61 6.05
CA GLU A 55 0.75 15.61 5.11
C GLU A 55 1.41 16.99 5.31
N GLU A 56 1.55 17.42 6.56
CA GLU A 56 2.22 18.67 6.91
C GLU A 56 3.71 18.64 6.56
N GLU A 57 4.41 17.56 6.87
CA GLU A 57 5.81 17.37 6.47
C GLU A 57 5.98 17.37 4.95
N ILE A 58 5.07 16.75 4.20
CA ILE A 58 5.09 16.77 2.72
C ILE A 58 4.82 18.18 2.18
N MET A 59 3.81 18.87 2.72
CA MET A 59 3.48 20.24 2.31
C MET A 59 4.63 21.21 2.62
N VAL A 60 5.30 21.06 3.76
CA VAL A 60 6.42 21.92 4.17
C VAL A 60 7.71 21.57 3.41
N THR A 61 7.93 20.29 3.07
CA THR A 61 9.15 19.86 2.37
C THR A 61 9.12 20.18 0.87
N GLY A 62 7.97 20.51 0.28
CA GLY A 62 7.87 21.04 -1.10
C GLY A 62 8.42 20.12 -2.20
N ASN A 63 8.83 18.91 -1.86
CA ASN A 63 9.29 17.90 -2.80
C ASN A 63 8.14 16.93 -3.02
N PRO A 64 7.60 16.80 -4.24
CA PRO A 64 6.64 15.76 -4.53
C PRO A 64 7.32 14.42 -4.24
N ILE A 65 6.82 13.68 -3.25
CA ILE A 65 7.17 12.28 -3.08
C ILE A 65 6.75 11.61 -4.39
N SER A 66 7.74 11.35 -5.24
CA SER A 66 7.58 10.46 -6.37
C SER A 66 7.31 9.09 -5.78
N PHE A 67 6.03 8.79 -5.55
CA PHE A 67 5.54 7.43 -5.41
C PHE A 67 5.91 6.73 -6.70
N LYS A 68 7.11 6.14 -6.73
CA LYS A 68 7.47 5.17 -7.76
C LYS A 68 6.59 3.96 -7.50
N SER A 69 5.43 3.92 -8.16
CA SER A 69 4.70 2.67 -8.38
C SER A 69 5.69 1.65 -8.93
N PRO A 70 5.73 0.42 -8.41
CA PRO A 70 6.36 -0.65 -9.13
C PRO A 70 5.53 -0.85 -10.41
N GLU A 71 6.22 -0.76 -11.56
CA GLU A 71 5.74 -1.08 -12.91
C GLU A 71 4.93 0.00 -13.67
N ARG A 72 5.67 0.88 -14.35
CA ARG A 72 5.93 0.71 -15.79
C ARG A 72 7.25 1.39 -16.15
N SER A 73 8.14 0.61 -16.73
CA SER A 73 9.40 0.98 -17.34
C SER A 73 9.38 2.34 -18.05
N THR A 74 10.11 3.32 -17.53
CA THR A 74 10.86 4.25 -18.38
C THR A 74 12.31 4.24 -17.93
N ASN A 75 12.98 3.21 -18.43
CA ASN A 75 14.42 3.07 -18.48
C ASN A 75 15.02 4.18 -19.37
N LYS A 76 14.84 5.46 -19.02
CA LYS A 76 15.33 6.58 -19.85
C LYS A 76 16.74 7.05 -19.44
N ARG A 77 17.28 6.54 -18.31
CA ARG A 77 18.65 6.85 -17.87
C ARG A 77 19.65 5.73 -18.16
N ASN A 78 19.31 4.45 -17.93
CA ASN A 78 20.25 3.36 -18.23
C ASN A 78 20.32 2.99 -19.72
N ILE A 79 19.29 3.32 -20.52
CA ILE A 79 19.39 3.19 -21.99
C ILE A 79 20.44 4.16 -22.56
N ASN A 80 20.61 5.35 -21.97
CA ASN A 80 21.60 6.32 -22.46
C ASN A 80 23.03 5.82 -22.20
N GLU A 81 23.33 5.21 -21.05
CA GLU A 81 24.67 4.70 -20.75
C GLU A 81 25.08 3.49 -21.61
N ILE A 82 24.16 2.56 -21.90
CA ILE A 82 24.43 1.42 -22.79
C ILE A 82 24.72 1.92 -24.21
N ILE A 83 23.90 2.86 -24.69
CA ILE A 83 24.05 3.45 -26.02
C ILE A 83 25.36 4.27 -26.10
N ARG A 84 25.70 5.05 -25.06
CA ARG A 84 26.97 5.78 -24.96
C ARG A 84 28.17 4.84 -25.02
N ASN A 85 28.13 3.74 -24.27
CA ASN A 85 29.19 2.74 -24.27
C ASN A 85 29.34 2.05 -25.63
N GLN A 86 28.22 1.78 -26.32
CA GLN A 86 28.23 1.23 -27.68
C GLN A 86 28.87 2.20 -28.68
N VAL A 87 28.51 3.49 -28.63
CA VAL A 87 29.10 4.54 -29.47
C VAL A 87 30.60 4.66 -29.21
N LEU A 88 31.03 4.67 -27.94
CA LEU A 88 32.43 4.77 -27.57
C LEU A 88 33.25 3.55 -28.00
N HIS A 89 32.67 2.35 -27.92
CA HIS A 89 33.31 1.12 -28.38
C HIS A 89 33.53 1.13 -29.90
N LEU A 90 32.51 1.51 -30.68
CA LEU A 90 32.61 1.60 -32.14
C LEU A 90 33.60 2.70 -32.57
N TYR A 91 33.65 3.83 -31.86
CA TYR A 91 34.62 4.89 -32.11
C TYR A 91 36.06 4.44 -31.83
N ARG A 92 36.29 3.70 -30.73
CA ARG A 92 37.60 3.12 -30.40
C ARG A 92 38.06 2.07 -31.41
N GLN A 93 37.14 1.44 -32.14
CA GLN A 93 37.44 0.50 -33.22
C GLN A 93 37.87 1.19 -34.52
N GLY A 94 37.86 2.52 -34.58
CA GLY A 94 38.31 3.30 -35.74
C GLY A 94 37.26 3.41 -36.85
N LEU A 95 35.98 3.19 -36.53
CA LEU A 95 34.87 3.35 -37.49
C LEU A 95 34.54 4.83 -37.70
N GLU A 96 34.15 5.18 -38.92
CA GLU A 96 33.73 6.54 -39.27
C GLU A 96 32.41 6.89 -38.58
N ARG A 97 32.25 8.15 -38.17
CA ARG A 97 31.12 8.61 -37.34
C ARG A 97 29.75 8.35 -37.99
N GLU A 98 29.72 8.36 -39.32
CA GLU A 98 28.55 8.03 -40.14
C GLU A 98 28.12 6.56 -39.99
N GLN A 99 29.09 5.65 -39.89
CA GLN A 99 28.85 4.23 -39.69
C GLN A 99 28.40 3.93 -38.25
N ILE A 100 28.95 4.66 -37.27
CA ILE A 100 28.54 4.57 -35.86
C ILE A 100 27.07 5.00 -35.69
N ALA A 101 26.65 6.07 -36.37
CA ALA A 101 25.27 6.54 -36.39
C ALA A 101 24.32 5.47 -36.97
N ALA A 102 24.68 4.90 -38.12
CA ALA A 102 23.89 3.84 -38.76
C ALA A 102 23.79 2.57 -37.90
N GLN A 103 24.88 2.18 -37.23
CA GLN A 103 24.94 0.93 -36.45
C GLN A 103 24.35 1.07 -35.04
N SER A 104 24.42 2.28 -34.45
CA SER A 104 23.83 2.57 -33.14
C SER A 104 22.38 3.06 -33.23
N SER A 105 21.82 3.16 -34.44
CA SER A 105 20.49 3.75 -34.71
C SER A 105 20.33 5.18 -34.17
N LEU A 106 21.42 5.95 -34.17
CA LEU A 106 21.48 7.34 -33.71
C LEU A 106 21.72 8.28 -34.87
N SER A 107 21.36 9.56 -34.71
CA SER A 107 21.74 10.60 -35.66
C SER A 107 23.21 10.99 -35.53
N LEU A 108 23.80 11.51 -36.62
CA LEU A 108 25.16 12.06 -36.62
C LEU A 108 25.36 13.16 -35.55
N ALA A 109 24.30 13.93 -35.25
CA ALA A 109 24.32 14.96 -34.23
C ALA A 109 24.48 14.36 -32.82
N GLU A 110 23.72 13.29 -32.52
CA GLU A 110 23.78 12.59 -31.22
C GLU A 110 25.12 11.88 -31.01
N VAL A 111 25.70 11.30 -32.08
CA VAL A 111 27.04 10.68 -32.00
C VAL A 111 28.12 11.72 -31.68
N ASN A 112 28.04 12.91 -32.28
CA ASN A 112 28.99 13.99 -31.98
C ASN A 112 28.81 14.56 -30.56
N GLU A 113 27.57 14.65 -30.07
CA GLU A 113 27.28 15.07 -28.70
C GLU A 113 27.87 14.10 -27.67
N ILE A 114 27.73 12.78 -27.92
CA ILE A 114 28.25 11.72 -27.04
C ILE A 114 29.79 11.67 -27.04
N LEU A 115 30.44 12.00 -28.16
CA LEU A 115 31.91 12.00 -28.27
C LEU A 115 32.56 13.32 -27.83
N ALA A 116 31.78 14.39 -27.68
CA ALA A 116 32.26 15.70 -27.23
C ALA A 116 32.14 15.90 -25.71
N GLU A 117 31.41 15.01 -25.01
CA GLU A 117 31.33 14.91 -23.55
C GLU A 117 32.53 14.13 -22.98
#